data_AF-A0A3B0V3Q4-F1
#
_entry.id   AF-A0A3B0V3Q4-F1
#
_cell.length_a   1.000
_cell.length_b   1.000
_cell.length_c   1.000
_cell.angle_alpha   90.00
_cell.angle_beta   90.00
_cell.angle_gamma   90.00
#
_symmetry.space_group_name_H-M   'P 1'
#
loop_
_entity.id
_entity.type
_entity.pdbx_description
1 polymer ?
#
loop_
_entity_poly.entity_id
_entity_poly.type
_entity_poly.pdbx_seq_one_letter_code
_entity_poly.pdbx_strand_id
1 'polypeptide(L)'
;MKKIFFVLLLTFFIFNMSAQRKLLSGAEGRLFENDTTSFNEEVQIKLDGLTKYTDYKIISINNDTTLVDTTLTLKKYFKFNYLRKDNFELLPFHNQGQTFNKLGYSFQNESLFPTIGANAKQFNYYKIEDIYYYDVPTPTSEILYRSGLEQGQVLDAFLTMNTSKQFNFSLAYKGLRSLGKYRNTLASHGNFRSTFNYHTKNKKYFARGHFSSFDLTNNENGGLTEESIINFENNNPNYIDRARLDVNFIDTENLLEGKRYYLEQLFTVFSKNANIKKHNSVILNNIKKYNSVIKQIEDLKNDTVASKKKNKGKTSKKRKKPILNIKTSKTKQNAIPAKNNVKTDSLSIAKLDSIKKINSVKIDSLLIIASKIKTDSTQLITLNKKSYFDVKLGHTFMYETKHYRFKQAAITPIFGEAYSSTINDHTSYQKSNNQFHLQINSPYTGELKVKATYFTYNYHYNSILYYDNQTISDKLKGNAIAVGADWKMKLGKIYLNADASSIITGDLTGSSIKANAMFKKDSIYSVKGFAELTSKTPDFNTLLYQSDYKDYNWQNNFNNENISLVGIEFKYPKWGSIKASYNLIDNYTYFDENSKP
;
A
#
# COMPACT_ATOMS: atom_id res chain seq x y z
N MET A 1 7.25 29.10 10.55
CA MET A 1 7.10 27.77 9.91
C MET A 1 7.11 26.59 10.90
N LYS A 2 8.25 26.17 11.51
CA LYS A 2 8.31 24.93 12.34
C LYS A 2 7.18 24.76 13.37
N LYS A 3 6.87 25.80 14.17
CA LYS A 3 5.78 25.73 15.18
C LYS A 3 4.38 25.55 14.55
N ILE A 4 4.12 26.15 13.39
CA ILE A 4 2.83 26.07 12.68
C ILE A 4 2.53 24.62 12.24
N PHE A 5 3.54 23.90 11.76
CA PHE A 5 3.38 22.50 11.33
C PHE A 5 3.04 21.56 12.49
N PHE A 6 3.44 21.89 13.72
CA PHE A 6 3.08 21.10 14.91
C PHE A 6 1.65 21.39 15.37
N VAL A 7 1.21 22.65 15.33
CA VAL A 7 -0.19 23.03 15.61
C VAL A 7 -1.15 22.38 14.62
N LEU A 8 -0.83 22.42 13.32
CA LEU A 8 -1.67 21.86 12.25
C LEU A 8 -1.80 20.32 12.33
N LEU A 9 -0.85 19.65 13.00
CA LEU A 9 -0.89 18.21 13.27
C LEU A 9 -1.70 17.87 14.53
N LEU A 10 -1.79 18.78 15.51
CA LEU A 10 -2.69 18.66 16.67
C LEU A 10 -4.16 18.92 16.31
N THR A 11 -4.44 19.91 15.44
CA THR A 11 -5.83 20.27 15.08
C THR A 11 -6.55 19.17 14.28
N PHE A 12 -5.83 18.20 13.72
CA PHE A 12 -6.43 17.05 13.03
C PHE A 12 -7.10 16.04 13.97
N PHE A 13 -6.91 16.15 15.30
CA PHE A 13 -7.50 15.24 16.30
C PHE A 13 -8.86 15.67 16.86
N ILE A 14 -9.42 16.84 16.46
CA ILE A 14 -10.64 17.41 17.08
C ILE A 14 -11.75 17.70 16.06
N PHE A 15 -11.78 16.99 14.92
CA PHE A 15 -12.91 17.04 13.99
C PHE A 15 -14.05 16.13 14.45
N ASN A 16 -14.96 16.69 15.25
CA ASN A 16 -16.27 16.09 15.49
C ASN A 16 -17.06 16.03 14.17
N MET A 17 -17.46 14.83 13.73
CA MET A 17 -18.29 14.64 12.54
C MET A 17 -19.77 14.95 12.83
N SER A 18 -20.13 16.23 12.84
CA SER A 18 -21.52 16.67 12.89
C SER A 18 -22.24 16.43 11.56
N ALA A 19 -22.81 15.23 11.39
CA ALA A 19 -23.57 14.84 10.20
C ALA A 19 -24.95 15.53 10.15
N GLN A 20 -25.02 16.75 9.61
CA GLN A 20 -26.29 17.42 9.33
C GLN A 20 -27.07 16.68 8.22
N ARG A 21 -28.10 15.93 8.61
CA ARG A 21 -29.13 15.46 7.67
C ARG A 21 -29.96 16.66 7.20
N LYS A 22 -29.62 17.22 6.03
CA LYS A 22 -30.50 18.19 5.36
C LYS A 22 -31.69 17.44 4.77
N LEU A 23 -32.81 17.42 5.50
CA LEU A 23 -34.11 17.04 4.96
C LEU A 23 -34.46 17.98 3.80
N LEU A 24 -34.65 17.42 2.61
CA LEU A 24 -35.10 18.15 1.43
C LEU A 24 -36.58 17.82 1.21
N SER A 25 -37.45 18.73 1.63
CA SER A 25 -38.91 18.61 1.47
C SER A 25 -39.36 19.21 0.14
N GLY A 26 -40.13 18.45 -0.65
CA GLY A 26 -40.97 18.98 -1.73
C GLY A 26 -40.24 19.51 -2.96
N ALA A 27 -39.84 18.61 -3.86
CA ALA A 27 -39.56 18.93 -5.26
C ALA A 27 -39.84 17.69 -6.13
N GLU A 28 -41.02 17.63 -6.74
CA GLU A 28 -41.36 16.58 -7.71
C GLU A 28 -40.81 16.91 -9.10
N GLY A 29 -40.29 15.90 -9.79
CA GLY A 29 -39.78 16.01 -11.17
C GLY A 29 -38.29 16.34 -11.30
N ARG A 30 -37.69 15.87 -12.41
CA ARG A 30 -36.31 16.16 -12.88
C ARG A 30 -35.16 15.71 -11.96
N LEU A 31 -35.11 14.42 -11.63
CA LEU A 31 -33.92 13.78 -11.01
C LEU A 31 -32.94 13.10 -12.00
N PHE A 32 -33.18 13.23 -13.32
CA PHE A 32 -32.40 12.54 -14.37
C PHE A 32 -31.80 13.44 -15.47
N GLU A 33 -31.92 14.77 -15.39
CA GLU A 33 -31.42 15.68 -16.44
C GLU A 33 -29.92 16.05 -16.32
N ASN A 34 -29.29 15.87 -15.14
CA ASN A 34 -27.89 16.23 -14.91
C ASN A 34 -26.97 15.00 -14.84
N ASP A 35 -26.74 14.36 -16.00
CA ASP A 35 -25.73 13.30 -16.13
C ASP A 35 -24.32 13.87 -15.96
N THR A 36 -23.69 13.52 -14.84
CA THR A 36 -22.34 13.95 -14.45
C THR A 36 -21.21 13.21 -15.18
N THR A 37 -21.53 12.32 -16.13
CA THR A 37 -20.55 11.66 -17.00
C THR A 37 -20.26 12.44 -18.31
N SER A 38 -20.99 13.53 -18.57
CA SER A 38 -20.85 14.40 -19.75
C SER A 38 -19.61 15.32 -19.70
N PHE A 39 -18.41 14.73 -19.79
CA PHE A 39 -17.14 15.48 -19.83
C PHE A 39 -16.93 16.20 -21.17
N ASN A 40 -17.44 17.42 -21.30
CA ASN A 40 -17.30 18.25 -22.52
C ASN A 40 -15.89 18.85 -22.74
N GLU A 41 -14.96 18.72 -21.79
CA GLU A 41 -13.58 19.22 -21.91
C GLU A 41 -12.55 18.08 -21.79
N GLU A 42 -11.85 17.76 -22.89
CA GLU A 42 -10.71 16.84 -22.87
C GLU A 42 -9.48 17.52 -22.24
N VAL A 43 -9.21 17.23 -20.97
CA VAL A 43 -8.03 17.75 -20.28
C VAL A 43 -6.76 17.05 -20.78
N GLN A 44 -6.12 17.60 -21.81
CA GLN A 44 -4.86 17.06 -22.35
C GLN A 44 -3.68 17.24 -21.39
N ILE A 45 -3.42 16.20 -20.58
CA ILE A 45 -2.34 16.17 -19.59
C ILE A 45 -0.98 16.09 -20.32
N LYS A 46 -0.27 17.23 -20.40
CA LYS A 46 1.13 17.25 -20.85
C LYS A 46 2.04 16.62 -19.80
N LEU A 47 2.51 15.41 -20.08
CA LEU A 47 3.48 14.70 -19.24
C LEU A 47 4.88 15.34 -19.34
N ASP A 48 5.52 15.61 -18.20
CA ASP A 48 6.92 16.10 -18.08
C ASP A 48 7.97 15.18 -18.76
N GLY A 49 7.59 13.98 -19.19
CA GLY A 49 8.49 13.01 -19.82
C GLY A 49 7.82 11.65 -20.06
N LEU A 50 8.55 10.75 -20.73
CA LEU A 50 8.10 9.40 -21.06
C LEU A 50 7.95 8.53 -19.79
N THR A 51 6.72 8.18 -19.45
CA THR A 51 6.39 7.20 -18.40
C THR A 51 6.66 5.77 -18.89
N LYS A 52 7.03 4.88 -17.97
CA LYS A 52 7.30 3.46 -18.25
C LYS A 52 6.54 2.55 -17.29
N TYR A 53 6.24 1.32 -17.70
CA TYR A 53 5.59 0.32 -16.84
C TYR A 53 6.37 0.07 -15.53
N THR A 54 7.69 0.26 -15.54
CA THR A 54 8.59 0.18 -14.38
C THR A 54 8.34 1.25 -13.31
N ASP A 55 7.63 2.33 -13.66
CA ASP A 55 7.36 3.44 -12.74
C ASP A 55 6.15 3.16 -11.86
N TYR A 56 5.24 2.27 -12.28
CA TYR A 56 4.04 1.86 -11.55
C TYR A 56 4.40 0.75 -10.56
N LYS A 57 4.35 1.05 -9.25
CA LYS A 57 4.76 0.14 -8.19
C LYS A 57 3.61 -0.14 -7.23
N ILE A 58 3.47 -1.41 -6.91
CA ILE A 58 2.62 -1.93 -5.83
C ILE A 58 3.55 -2.24 -4.65
N ILE A 59 3.19 -1.81 -3.45
CA ILE A 59 4.06 -1.84 -2.26
C ILE A 59 3.33 -2.60 -1.15
N SER A 60 3.93 -3.69 -0.67
CA SER A 60 3.38 -4.51 0.42
C SER A 60 3.52 -3.84 1.79
N ILE A 61 2.81 -4.35 2.79
CA ILE A 61 3.02 -3.95 4.19
C ILE A 61 4.47 -4.20 4.66
N ASN A 62 5.20 -5.14 4.06
CA ASN A 62 6.61 -5.39 4.37
C ASN A 62 7.60 -4.46 3.64
N ASN A 63 7.09 -3.51 2.84
CA ASN A 63 7.82 -2.63 1.92
C ASN A 63 8.49 -3.35 0.73
N ASP A 64 8.08 -4.59 0.44
CA ASP A 64 8.43 -5.25 -0.83
C ASP A 64 7.69 -4.56 -1.98
N THR A 65 8.41 -4.26 -3.06
CA THR A 65 7.86 -3.60 -4.24
C THR A 65 7.71 -4.59 -5.40
N THR A 66 6.52 -4.63 -6.00
CA THR A 66 6.24 -5.31 -7.27
C THR A 66 5.81 -4.29 -8.33
N LEU A 67 5.88 -4.67 -9.60
CA LEU A 67 5.38 -3.84 -10.70
C LEU A 67 3.90 -4.16 -10.98
N VAL A 68 3.18 -3.21 -11.56
CA VAL A 68 1.87 -3.49 -12.17
C VAL A 68 2.08 -4.41 -13.37
N ASP A 69 1.53 -5.61 -13.29
CA ASP A 69 1.63 -6.65 -14.32
C ASP A 69 0.33 -6.71 -15.12
N THR A 70 0.40 -6.46 -16.42
CA THR A 70 -0.73 -6.46 -17.36
C THR A 70 -0.85 -7.75 -18.19
N THR A 71 0.07 -8.71 -18.05
CA THR A 71 0.08 -9.95 -18.86
C THR A 71 -1.11 -10.87 -18.56
N LEU A 72 -1.65 -11.57 -19.56
CA LEU A 72 -2.65 -12.61 -19.32
C LEU A 72 -1.96 -13.93 -19.00
N THR A 73 -2.23 -14.50 -17.83
CA THR A 73 -1.60 -15.75 -17.35
C THR A 73 -2.61 -16.60 -16.57
N LEU A 74 -2.41 -17.93 -16.58
CA LEU A 74 -3.23 -18.87 -15.82
C LEU A 74 -3.29 -18.53 -14.32
N LYS A 75 -2.20 -17.99 -13.76
CA LYS A 75 -2.14 -17.52 -12.35
C LYS A 75 -3.06 -16.31 -12.06
N LYS A 76 -3.40 -15.50 -13.08
CA LYS A 76 -4.44 -14.45 -12.95
C LYS A 76 -5.84 -15.00 -13.20
N TYR A 77 -5.99 -15.98 -14.08
CA TYR A 77 -7.27 -16.69 -14.26
C TYR A 77 -7.74 -17.35 -12.95
N PHE A 78 -6.87 -18.04 -12.20
CA PHE A 78 -7.25 -18.58 -10.89
C PHE A 78 -7.66 -17.50 -9.87
N LYS A 79 -7.17 -16.26 -10.01
CA LYS A 79 -7.61 -15.09 -9.22
C LYS A 79 -8.86 -14.38 -9.78
N PHE A 80 -9.41 -14.80 -10.92
CA PHE A 80 -10.62 -14.22 -11.51
C PHE A 80 -11.90 -14.74 -10.84
N ASN A 81 -11.91 -14.63 -9.51
CA ASN A 81 -12.99 -15.04 -8.63
C ASN A 81 -13.28 -13.95 -7.60
N TYR A 82 -14.37 -14.11 -6.86
CA TYR A 82 -14.84 -13.13 -5.88
C TYR A 82 -13.85 -12.88 -4.71
N LEU A 83 -13.09 -13.89 -4.26
CA LEU A 83 -12.05 -13.71 -3.22
C LEU A 83 -10.81 -12.95 -3.74
N ARG A 84 -10.57 -12.94 -5.06
CA ARG A 84 -9.36 -12.38 -5.73
C ARG A 84 -8.05 -13.06 -5.29
N LYS A 85 -8.17 -14.23 -4.66
CA LYS A 85 -7.11 -15.13 -4.19
C LYS A 85 -7.15 -16.42 -5.02
N ASP A 86 -6.18 -17.30 -4.82
CA ASP A 86 -6.29 -18.66 -5.36
C ASP A 86 -7.24 -19.46 -4.45
N ASN A 87 -8.07 -20.33 -5.03
CA ASN A 87 -9.06 -21.14 -4.31
C ASN A 87 -8.61 -22.60 -4.13
N PHE A 88 -7.34 -22.91 -4.43
CA PHE A 88 -6.72 -24.17 -4.01
C PHE A 88 -6.93 -24.42 -2.50
N GLU A 89 -7.09 -25.70 -2.12
CA GLU A 89 -7.45 -26.14 -0.75
C GLU A 89 -8.82 -25.63 -0.21
N LEU A 90 -9.65 -24.95 -1.01
CA LEU A 90 -10.99 -24.48 -0.60
C LEU A 90 -12.12 -25.16 -1.40
N LEU A 91 -12.99 -25.88 -0.72
CA LEU A 91 -14.24 -26.42 -1.27
C LEU A 91 -15.37 -25.38 -1.10
N PRO A 92 -15.91 -24.81 -2.20
CA PRO A 92 -16.99 -23.82 -2.13
C PRO A 92 -18.33 -24.45 -1.76
N PHE A 93 -19.15 -23.69 -1.04
CA PHE A 93 -20.57 -24.00 -0.83
C PHE A 93 -21.42 -23.64 -2.07
N HIS A 94 -22.71 -23.95 -2.02
CA HIS A 94 -23.70 -23.72 -3.09
C HIS A 94 -23.87 -22.24 -3.52
N ASN A 95 -23.31 -21.29 -2.78
CA ASN A 95 -23.27 -19.86 -3.10
C ASN A 95 -21.80 -19.39 -3.05
N GLN A 96 -21.36 -18.67 -4.10
CA GLN A 96 -20.01 -18.08 -4.18
C GLN A 96 -19.68 -17.10 -3.03
N GLY A 97 -20.70 -16.56 -2.35
CA GLY A 97 -20.59 -15.66 -1.21
C GLY A 97 -20.71 -16.32 0.15
N GLN A 98 -20.89 -17.64 0.23
CA GLN A 98 -20.89 -18.36 1.51
C GLN A 98 -19.46 -18.64 2.00
N THR A 99 -19.36 -19.32 3.15
CA THR A 99 -18.12 -19.88 3.68
C THR A 99 -17.50 -20.93 2.73
N PHE A 100 -16.31 -21.43 3.07
CA PHE A 100 -15.60 -22.49 2.36
C PHE A 100 -15.15 -23.58 3.34
N ASN A 101 -15.32 -24.84 2.96
CA ASN A 101 -14.71 -25.96 3.69
C ASN A 101 -13.22 -26.00 3.34
N LYS A 102 -12.36 -26.00 4.36
CA LYS A 102 -10.90 -26.06 4.20
C LYS A 102 -10.47 -27.50 4.02
N LEU A 103 -9.90 -27.82 2.87
CA LEU A 103 -9.28 -29.12 2.58
C LEU A 103 -7.81 -29.17 3.02
N GLY A 104 -7.21 -27.99 3.26
CA GLY A 104 -5.84 -27.85 3.77
C GLY A 104 -5.77 -26.86 4.94
N TYR A 105 -4.90 -27.17 5.91
CA TYR A 105 -4.62 -26.33 7.09
C TYR A 105 -3.16 -25.89 7.06
N SER A 106 -2.92 -24.62 7.41
CA SER A 106 -1.61 -23.97 7.27
C SER A 106 -1.34 -23.02 8.44
N PHE A 107 -0.76 -23.58 9.51
CA PHE A 107 -0.37 -22.89 10.75
C PHE A 107 0.90 -22.03 10.55
N GLN A 108 0.89 -21.12 9.58
CA GLN A 108 2.04 -20.30 9.19
C GLN A 108 1.75 -18.82 9.32
N ASN A 109 2.67 -18.08 9.94
CA ASN A 109 2.54 -16.67 10.27
C ASN A 109 1.40 -16.40 11.26
N GLU A 110 1.32 -17.22 12.31
CA GLU A 110 0.28 -17.11 13.35
C GLU A 110 0.37 -15.77 14.10
N SER A 111 -0.78 -15.30 14.61
CA SER A 111 -0.85 -14.05 15.37
C SER A 111 -0.39 -14.26 16.81
N LEU A 112 0.43 -13.33 17.33
CA LEU A 112 0.79 -13.30 18.76
C LEU A 112 -0.40 -12.90 19.65
N PHE A 113 -1.41 -12.22 19.09
CA PHE A 113 -2.60 -11.77 19.81
C PHE A 113 -3.86 -12.49 19.30
N PRO A 114 -4.82 -12.85 20.19
CA PRO A 114 -6.09 -13.46 19.81
C PRO A 114 -6.91 -12.62 18.81
N THR A 115 -7.83 -13.27 18.11
CA THR A 115 -8.83 -12.65 17.25
C THR A 115 -10.24 -12.78 17.84
N ILE A 116 -11.25 -12.25 17.13
CA ILE A 116 -12.68 -12.38 17.49
C ILE A 116 -13.20 -13.82 17.31
N GLY A 117 -12.47 -14.71 16.62
CA GLY A 117 -13.02 -15.97 16.14
C GLY A 117 -13.93 -15.77 14.92
N ALA A 118 -15.10 -16.43 14.91
CA ALA A 118 -16.06 -16.40 13.79
C ALA A 118 -15.39 -16.68 12.42
N ASN A 119 -14.38 -17.55 12.41
CA ASN A 119 -13.40 -17.65 11.32
C ASN A 119 -14.01 -18.07 9.96
N ALA A 120 -15.17 -18.74 9.95
CA ALA A 120 -15.95 -19.05 8.75
C ALA A 120 -16.39 -17.80 7.96
N LYS A 121 -16.64 -16.66 8.62
CA LYS A 121 -17.03 -15.41 7.94
C LYS A 121 -15.84 -14.60 7.43
N GLN A 122 -14.61 -14.97 7.79
CA GLN A 122 -13.42 -14.16 7.52
C GLN A 122 -12.72 -14.42 6.17
N PHE A 123 -13.20 -15.34 5.31
CA PHE A 123 -12.57 -15.64 4.00
C PHE A 123 -12.42 -14.40 3.08
N ASN A 124 -13.37 -13.47 3.14
CA ASN A 124 -13.37 -12.25 2.35
C ASN A 124 -12.89 -11.00 3.12
N TYR A 125 -12.63 -11.13 4.43
CA TYR A 125 -12.09 -10.04 5.23
C TYR A 125 -10.62 -9.79 4.86
N TYR A 126 -10.32 -8.56 4.45
CA TYR A 126 -8.97 -8.14 4.09
C TYR A 126 -8.11 -7.92 5.35
N LYS A 127 -7.14 -8.81 5.59
CA LYS A 127 -6.14 -8.64 6.66
C LYS A 127 -5.21 -7.44 6.35
N ILE A 128 -4.28 -7.12 7.25
CA ILE A 128 -3.35 -5.98 7.06
C ILE A 128 -2.39 -6.27 5.90
N GLU A 129 -2.01 -7.54 5.72
CA GLU A 129 -1.07 -8.05 4.73
C GLU A 129 -1.68 -8.10 3.32
N ASP A 130 -3.02 -8.14 3.22
CA ASP A 130 -3.77 -8.08 1.96
C ASP A 130 -3.91 -6.64 1.41
N ILE A 131 -3.49 -5.61 2.15
CA ILE A 131 -3.57 -4.20 1.72
C ILE A 131 -2.27 -3.75 1.08
N TYR A 132 -2.37 -3.28 -0.17
CA TYR A 132 -1.27 -2.70 -0.93
C TYR A 132 -1.33 -1.18 -0.98
N TYR A 133 -0.15 -0.57 -1.01
CA TYR A 133 0.06 0.86 -1.26
C TYR A 133 0.65 1.05 -2.66
N TYR A 134 0.54 2.26 -3.21
CA TYR A 134 0.89 2.51 -4.61
C TYR A 134 1.90 3.66 -4.76
N ASP A 135 2.68 3.58 -5.84
CA ASP A 135 3.49 4.68 -6.37
C ASP A 135 3.34 4.66 -7.90
N VAL A 136 2.50 5.55 -8.42
CA VAL A 136 2.11 5.62 -9.84
C VAL A 136 2.46 6.98 -10.45
N PRO A 137 2.83 7.05 -11.74
CA PRO A 137 3.11 8.32 -12.41
C PRO A 137 1.83 9.07 -12.83
N THR A 138 0.74 8.35 -13.08
CA THR A 138 -0.55 8.83 -13.60
C THR A 138 -1.71 8.07 -12.95
N PRO A 139 -2.96 8.58 -13.01
CA PRO A 139 -4.14 7.82 -12.61
C PRO A 139 -4.21 6.45 -13.28
N THR A 140 -4.57 5.43 -12.51
CA THR A 140 -4.63 4.02 -12.91
C THR A 140 -5.84 3.36 -12.25
N SER A 141 -6.62 2.59 -13.00
CA SER A 141 -7.75 1.81 -12.49
C SER A 141 -7.65 0.32 -12.83
N GLU A 142 -8.32 -0.52 -12.04
CA GLU A 142 -8.62 -1.91 -12.37
C GLU A 142 -10.10 -2.13 -12.05
N ILE A 143 -10.82 -2.81 -12.94
CA ILE A 143 -12.22 -3.20 -12.72
C ILE A 143 -12.34 -4.68 -13.02
N LEU A 144 -12.79 -5.47 -12.04
CA LEU A 144 -13.32 -6.80 -12.26
C LEU A 144 -14.84 -6.73 -12.13
N TYR A 145 -15.54 -7.15 -13.19
CA TYR A 145 -16.96 -7.49 -13.15
C TYR A 145 -17.13 -8.96 -13.49
N ARG A 146 -18.04 -9.65 -12.81
CA ARG A 146 -18.36 -11.06 -13.07
C ARG A 146 -19.81 -11.37 -12.70
N SER A 147 -20.55 -11.96 -13.65
CA SER A 147 -21.82 -12.62 -13.35
C SER A 147 -21.58 -13.95 -12.64
N GLY A 148 -22.49 -14.31 -11.74
CA GLY A 148 -22.37 -15.38 -10.76
C GLY A 148 -23.29 -16.58 -11.01
N LEU A 149 -23.60 -17.28 -9.91
CA LEU A 149 -24.67 -18.30 -9.88
C LEU A 149 -26.02 -17.60 -9.76
N GLU A 150 -27.05 -18.17 -10.40
CA GLU A 150 -28.42 -17.65 -10.48
C GLU A 150 -28.47 -16.15 -10.86
N GLN A 151 -28.71 -15.26 -9.90
CA GLN A 151 -28.79 -13.80 -10.08
C GLN A 151 -27.56 -13.06 -9.52
N GLY A 152 -26.44 -13.76 -9.30
CA GLY A 152 -25.27 -13.22 -8.63
C GLY A 152 -24.44 -12.25 -9.47
N GLN A 153 -23.88 -11.23 -8.82
CA GLN A 153 -23.00 -10.23 -9.42
C GLN A 153 -21.84 -9.89 -8.49
N VAL A 154 -20.64 -9.78 -9.07
CA VAL A 154 -19.39 -9.34 -8.42
C VAL A 154 -18.87 -8.10 -9.13
N LEU A 155 -18.50 -7.08 -8.35
CA LEU A 155 -17.77 -5.90 -8.82
C LEU A 155 -16.62 -5.58 -7.86
N ASP A 156 -15.37 -5.60 -8.32
CA ASP A 156 -14.19 -5.07 -7.61
C ASP A 156 -13.65 -3.90 -8.44
N ALA A 157 -13.96 -2.66 -8.02
CA ALA A 157 -13.54 -1.44 -8.68
C ALA A 157 -12.41 -0.78 -7.88
N PHE A 158 -11.28 -0.52 -8.54
CA PHE A 158 -10.07 0.06 -7.96
C PHE A 158 -9.61 1.28 -8.76
N LEU A 159 -9.15 2.31 -8.06
CA LEU A 159 -8.58 3.54 -8.61
C LEU A 159 -7.41 3.99 -7.75
N THR A 160 -6.26 4.32 -8.35
CA THR A 160 -5.13 4.97 -7.68
C THR A 160 -4.57 6.11 -8.52
N MET A 161 -4.11 7.18 -7.87
CA MET A 161 -3.49 8.33 -8.53
C MET A 161 -2.56 9.08 -7.58
N ASN A 162 -1.78 10.00 -8.15
CA ASN A 162 -0.85 10.87 -7.46
C ASN A 162 -1.32 12.34 -7.53
N THR A 163 -1.33 13.05 -6.40
CA THR A 163 -1.46 14.53 -6.43
C THR A 163 -0.10 15.21 -6.61
N SER A 164 0.99 14.46 -6.38
CA SER A 164 2.36 14.88 -6.59
C SER A 164 3.27 13.65 -6.61
N LYS A 165 4.52 13.82 -7.09
CA LYS A 165 5.61 12.81 -6.99
C LYS A 165 6.02 12.46 -5.53
N GLN A 166 5.22 12.88 -4.54
CA GLN A 166 5.41 12.66 -3.09
C GLN A 166 4.18 12.07 -2.40
N PHE A 167 2.99 12.10 -3.01
CA PHE A 167 1.73 11.64 -2.41
C PHE A 167 0.91 10.87 -3.44
N ASN A 168 0.73 9.58 -3.17
CA ASN A 168 -0.16 8.68 -3.89
C ASN A 168 -1.32 8.30 -2.97
N PHE A 169 -2.51 8.09 -3.54
CA PHE A 169 -3.65 7.51 -2.84
C PHE A 169 -4.40 6.50 -3.71
N SER A 170 -5.22 5.67 -3.08
CA SER A 170 -6.10 4.73 -3.78
C SER A 170 -7.44 4.57 -3.09
N LEU A 171 -8.48 4.36 -3.88
CA LEU A 171 -9.81 3.96 -3.44
C LEU A 171 -10.15 2.62 -4.09
N ALA A 172 -10.80 1.72 -3.35
CA ALA A 172 -11.31 0.47 -3.88
C ALA A 172 -12.62 0.08 -3.20
N TYR A 173 -13.57 -0.41 -3.98
CA TYR A 173 -14.82 -0.98 -3.48
C TYR A 173 -15.06 -2.34 -4.14
N LYS A 174 -15.22 -3.39 -3.33
CA LYS A 174 -15.67 -4.70 -3.78
C LYS A 174 -17.06 -5.02 -3.24
N GLY A 175 -18.02 -5.14 -4.15
CA GLY A 175 -19.37 -5.62 -3.88
C GLY A 175 -19.59 -7.04 -4.39
N LEU A 176 -20.35 -7.81 -3.63
CA LEU A 176 -20.99 -9.05 -4.08
C LEU A 176 -22.46 -9.00 -3.64
N ARG A 177 -23.38 -9.36 -4.54
CA ARG A 177 -24.71 -9.83 -4.16
C ARG A 177 -24.98 -11.11 -4.93
N SER A 178 -25.36 -12.19 -4.25
CA SER A 178 -25.58 -13.49 -4.89
C SER A 178 -26.64 -14.29 -4.16
N LEU A 179 -27.65 -14.73 -4.89
CA LEU A 179 -28.54 -15.79 -4.44
C LEU A 179 -27.80 -17.14 -4.56
N GLY A 180 -28.11 -18.07 -3.66
CA GLY A 180 -27.65 -19.46 -3.73
C GLY A 180 -28.72 -20.39 -4.29
N LYS A 181 -28.40 -21.69 -4.36
CA LYS A 181 -29.27 -22.71 -4.98
C LYS A 181 -30.44 -23.20 -4.13
N TYR A 182 -30.52 -22.82 -2.85
CA TYR A 182 -31.52 -23.33 -1.90
C TYR A 182 -32.27 -22.16 -1.24
N ARG A 183 -33.43 -22.45 -0.63
CA ARG A 183 -34.19 -21.47 0.17
C ARG A 183 -33.30 -20.84 1.27
N ASN A 184 -33.51 -19.55 1.53
CA ASN A 184 -32.75 -18.73 2.51
C ASN A 184 -31.20 -18.73 2.37
N THR A 185 -30.67 -18.63 1.14
CA THR A 185 -29.20 -18.65 0.90
C THR A 185 -28.63 -17.40 0.20
N LEU A 186 -29.17 -16.21 0.50
CA LEU A 186 -28.64 -14.94 0.00
C LEU A 186 -27.27 -14.60 0.62
N ALA A 187 -26.36 -14.04 -0.17
CA ALA A 187 -25.10 -13.44 0.28
C ALA A 187 -25.01 -12.00 -0.23
N SER A 188 -24.64 -11.05 0.64
CA SER A 188 -24.62 -9.61 0.33
C SER A 188 -23.46 -8.94 1.06
N HIS A 189 -22.37 -8.66 0.35
CA HIS A 189 -21.09 -8.26 0.92
C HIS A 189 -20.55 -6.96 0.32
N GLY A 190 -20.11 -6.02 1.16
CA GLY A 190 -19.46 -4.77 0.79
C GLY A 190 -18.06 -4.63 1.43
N ASN A 191 -17.05 -4.25 0.65
CA ASN A 191 -15.66 -4.10 1.11
C ASN A 191 -15.04 -2.83 0.53
N PHE A 192 -15.02 -1.76 1.34
CA PHE A 192 -14.37 -0.50 1.00
C PHE A 192 -12.95 -0.44 1.58
N ARG A 193 -11.99 0.00 0.76
CA ARG A 193 -10.57 0.17 1.13
C ARG A 193 -10.09 1.52 0.58
N SER A 194 -9.47 2.33 1.42
CA SER A 194 -8.78 3.56 1.03
C SER A 194 -7.34 3.52 1.55
N THR A 195 -6.37 3.91 0.73
CA THR A 195 -4.95 3.97 1.14
C THR A 195 -4.30 5.28 0.73
N PHE A 196 -3.27 5.70 1.47
CA PHE A 196 -2.35 6.74 1.05
C PHE A 196 -0.91 6.34 1.34
N ASN A 197 0.01 6.88 0.52
CA ASN A 197 1.44 6.70 0.61
C ASN A 197 2.15 8.03 0.38
N TYR A 198 2.80 8.54 1.42
CA TYR A 198 3.48 9.83 1.43
C TYR A 198 4.97 9.71 1.75
N HIS A 199 5.81 10.44 1.02
CA HIS A 199 7.18 10.68 1.43
C HIS A 199 7.66 12.11 1.16
N THR A 200 8.51 12.63 2.04
CA THR A 200 9.13 13.95 1.89
C THR A 200 10.12 14.00 0.72
N LYS A 201 10.28 15.18 0.09
CA LYS A 201 11.22 15.40 -1.04
C LYS A 201 12.68 15.01 -0.72
N ASN A 202 13.09 15.07 0.55
CA ASN A 202 14.41 14.67 1.03
C ASN A 202 14.49 13.22 1.53
N LYS A 203 13.40 12.45 1.44
CA LYS A 203 13.24 11.06 1.91
C LYS A 203 13.70 10.84 3.36
N LYS A 204 13.45 11.83 4.24
CA LYS A 204 13.68 11.70 5.69
C LYS A 204 12.45 11.24 6.47
N TYR A 205 11.25 11.53 5.98
CA TYR A 205 9.99 11.11 6.59
C TYR A 205 9.11 10.45 5.54
N PHE A 206 8.54 9.31 5.93
CA PHE A 206 7.56 8.53 5.20
C PHE A 206 6.34 8.35 6.10
N ALA A 207 5.15 8.40 5.52
CA ALA A 207 3.92 8.05 6.21
C ALA A 207 3.00 7.31 5.23
N ARG A 208 2.40 6.21 5.67
CA ARG A 208 1.39 5.49 4.89
C ARG A 208 0.27 5.07 5.82
N GLY A 209 -0.95 5.05 5.30
CA GLY A 209 -2.11 4.66 6.09
C GLY A 209 -3.21 4.09 5.23
N HIS A 210 -4.05 3.27 5.85
CA HIS A 210 -5.23 2.76 5.19
C HIS A 210 -6.44 2.79 6.11
N PHE A 211 -7.61 3.02 5.51
CA PHE A 211 -8.90 2.74 6.10
C PHE A 211 -9.51 1.55 5.36
N SER A 212 -10.06 0.60 6.09
CA SER A 212 -10.81 -0.52 5.53
C SER A 212 -12.11 -0.66 6.29
N SER A 213 -13.23 -0.76 5.59
CA SER A 213 -14.52 -1.08 6.20
C SER A 213 -15.22 -2.16 5.40
N PHE A 214 -15.77 -3.14 6.10
CA PHE A 214 -16.42 -4.29 5.50
C PHE A 214 -17.75 -4.60 6.19
N ASP A 215 -18.62 -5.22 5.42
CA ASP A 215 -19.98 -5.61 5.75
C ASP A 215 -20.21 -6.95 5.02
N LEU A 216 -20.52 -8.00 5.76
CA LEU A 216 -20.62 -9.38 5.26
C LEU A 216 -21.90 -10.04 5.80
N THR A 217 -23.05 -9.80 5.16
CA THR A 217 -24.31 -10.50 5.43
C THR A 217 -24.39 -11.82 4.65
N ASN A 218 -24.74 -12.91 5.34
CA ASN A 218 -25.32 -14.10 4.72
C ASN A 218 -26.64 -14.47 5.41
N ASN A 219 -27.59 -14.95 4.62
CA ASN A 219 -28.67 -15.78 5.12
C ASN A 219 -28.16 -17.23 5.27
N GLU A 220 -28.55 -17.89 6.37
CA GLU A 220 -28.21 -19.30 6.61
C GLU A 220 -29.46 -20.17 6.52
N ASN A 221 -29.34 -21.34 5.90
CA ASN A 221 -30.48 -22.23 5.68
C ASN A 221 -30.52 -23.46 6.62
N GLY A 222 -29.46 -23.69 7.40
CA GLY A 222 -29.39 -24.82 8.34
C GLY A 222 -29.34 -26.21 7.70
N GLY A 223 -29.07 -26.30 6.39
CA GLY A 223 -29.17 -27.55 5.64
C GLY A 223 -30.57 -27.81 5.06
N LEU A 224 -30.85 -29.07 4.74
CA LEU A 224 -32.15 -29.53 4.24
C LEU A 224 -32.95 -30.21 5.36
N THR A 225 -34.28 -30.19 5.25
CA THR A 225 -35.15 -31.04 6.08
C THR A 225 -35.00 -32.52 5.69
N GLU A 226 -35.32 -33.46 6.59
CA GLU A 226 -35.20 -34.90 6.33
C GLU A 226 -35.96 -35.34 5.07
N GLU A 227 -37.20 -34.87 4.90
CA GLU A 227 -37.99 -35.08 3.68
C GLU A 227 -37.29 -34.51 2.42
N SER A 228 -36.63 -33.36 2.54
CA SER A 228 -35.89 -32.75 1.43
C SER A 228 -34.59 -33.48 1.11
N ILE A 229 -33.95 -34.14 2.09
CA ILE A 229 -32.82 -35.05 1.86
C ILE A 229 -33.31 -36.25 1.04
N ILE A 230 -34.40 -36.91 1.48
CA ILE A 230 -35.00 -38.05 0.77
C ILE A 230 -35.39 -37.68 -0.66
N ASN A 231 -36.02 -36.51 -0.87
CA ASN A 231 -36.39 -36.02 -2.20
C ASN A 231 -35.16 -35.71 -3.09
N PHE A 232 -34.08 -35.19 -2.50
CA PHE A 232 -32.84 -34.90 -3.20
C PHE A 232 -32.08 -36.17 -3.61
N GLU A 233 -31.91 -37.13 -2.70
CA GLU A 233 -31.17 -38.38 -2.93
C GLU A 233 -31.88 -39.29 -3.94
N ASN A 234 -33.21 -39.40 -3.86
CA ASN A 234 -34.01 -40.15 -4.83
C ASN A 234 -34.20 -39.42 -6.18
N ASN A 235 -33.59 -38.22 -6.36
CA ASN A 235 -33.69 -37.41 -7.57
C ASN A 235 -35.15 -37.15 -8.00
N ASN A 236 -36.04 -36.82 -7.05
CA ASN A 236 -37.47 -36.65 -7.31
C ASN A 236 -37.70 -35.59 -8.42
N PRO A 237 -38.39 -35.91 -9.53
CA PRO A 237 -38.63 -34.99 -10.64
C PRO A 237 -39.27 -33.65 -10.25
N ASN A 238 -40.04 -33.60 -9.15
CA ASN A 238 -40.67 -32.37 -8.64
C ASN A 238 -39.66 -31.38 -8.00
N TYR A 239 -38.47 -31.87 -7.63
CA TYR A 239 -37.43 -31.14 -6.87
C TYR A 239 -36.09 -31.01 -7.63
N ILE A 240 -36.12 -31.14 -8.97
CA ILE A 240 -34.96 -30.85 -9.85
C ILE A 240 -34.42 -29.42 -9.60
N ASP A 241 -35.35 -28.48 -9.38
CA ASP A 241 -35.05 -27.13 -8.90
C ASP A 241 -34.84 -27.13 -7.38
N ARG A 242 -33.59 -26.92 -6.97
CA ARG A 242 -33.16 -26.93 -5.57
C ARG A 242 -33.74 -25.77 -4.74
N ALA A 243 -34.30 -24.73 -5.36
CA ALA A 243 -35.01 -23.68 -4.65
C ALA A 243 -36.37 -24.14 -4.10
N ARG A 244 -36.84 -25.33 -4.51
CA ARG A 244 -38.07 -25.98 -4.02
C ARG A 244 -37.85 -26.93 -2.84
N LEU A 245 -36.60 -27.27 -2.54
CA LEU A 245 -36.26 -28.09 -1.39
C LEU A 245 -36.36 -27.26 -0.11
N ASP A 246 -36.95 -27.84 0.92
CA ASP A 246 -37.15 -27.20 2.20
C ASP A 246 -35.90 -27.31 3.09
N VAL A 247 -35.74 -26.28 3.90
CA VAL A 247 -34.52 -25.97 4.63
C VAL A 247 -34.87 -25.73 6.09
N ASN A 248 -33.93 -26.05 6.99
CA ASN A 248 -34.20 -26.01 8.41
C ASN A 248 -34.39 -24.58 8.93
N PHE A 249 -33.74 -23.59 8.31
CA PHE A 249 -33.84 -22.16 8.67
C PHE A 249 -34.36 -21.33 7.47
N ILE A 250 -35.48 -20.62 7.66
CA ILE A 250 -36.16 -19.86 6.60
C ILE A 250 -36.00 -18.33 6.70
N ASP A 251 -35.52 -17.86 7.84
CA ASP A 251 -35.56 -16.48 8.33
C ASP A 251 -34.23 -16.02 8.96
N THR A 252 -33.22 -16.87 8.94
CA THR A 252 -31.97 -16.70 9.69
C THR A 252 -30.94 -15.89 8.91
N GLU A 253 -30.33 -14.92 9.59
CA GLU A 253 -29.29 -14.01 9.07
C GLU A 253 -28.07 -14.01 10.01
N ASN A 254 -26.87 -13.92 9.44
CA ASN A 254 -25.70 -13.44 10.18
C ASN A 254 -24.96 -12.34 9.43
N LEU A 255 -24.26 -11.50 10.22
CA LEU A 255 -23.53 -10.34 9.74
C LEU A 255 -22.17 -10.28 10.46
N LEU A 256 -21.08 -10.21 9.68
CA LEU A 256 -19.77 -9.77 10.17
C LEU A 256 -19.43 -8.40 9.60
N GLU A 257 -19.56 -7.35 10.42
CA GLU A 257 -19.23 -5.96 10.07
C GLU A 257 -17.92 -5.50 10.76
N GLY A 258 -17.22 -4.52 10.20
CA GLY A 258 -16.04 -3.96 10.87
C GLY A 258 -15.35 -2.80 10.16
N LYS A 259 -14.50 -2.10 10.92
CA LYS A 259 -13.74 -0.91 10.49
C LYS A 259 -12.32 -0.96 11.04
N ARG A 260 -11.31 -0.80 10.18
CA ARG A 260 -9.89 -0.71 10.55
C ARG A 260 -9.29 0.62 10.07
N TYR A 261 -8.56 1.25 10.98
CA TYR A 261 -7.70 2.40 10.75
C TYR A 261 -6.26 1.95 10.96
N TYR A 262 -5.37 2.25 10.02
CA TYR A 262 -3.94 1.92 10.09
C TYR A 262 -3.11 3.14 9.68
N LEU A 263 -2.06 3.45 10.45
CA LEU A 263 -1.12 4.54 10.17
C LEU A 263 0.30 4.11 10.59
N GLU A 264 1.21 4.01 9.62
CA GLU A 264 2.64 3.86 9.85
C GLU A 264 3.37 5.15 9.51
N GLN A 265 4.25 5.58 10.40
CA GLN A 265 5.16 6.72 10.25
C GLN A 265 6.60 6.25 10.44
N LEU A 266 7.52 6.73 9.60
CA LEU A 266 8.93 6.34 9.64
C LEU A 266 9.83 7.54 9.39
N PHE A 267 10.64 7.90 10.40
CA PHE A 267 11.54 9.05 10.39
C PHE A 267 13.02 8.64 10.45
N THR A 268 13.75 8.94 9.38
CA THR A 268 15.20 8.70 9.25
C THR A 268 15.99 9.77 10.02
N VAL A 269 16.33 9.43 11.26
CA VAL A 269 17.16 10.24 12.16
C VAL A 269 18.54 10.46 11.55
N PHE A 270 19.25 9.35 11.29
CA PHE A 270 20.62 9.34 10.76
C PHE A 270 20.70 8.58 9.44
N SER A 271 21.53 9.05 8.50
CA SER A 271 21.86 8.28 7.29
C SER A 271 23.17 8.79 6.70
N LYS A 272 24.19 7.92 6.65
CA LYS A 272 25.51 8.26 6.08
C LYS A 272 25.40 8.61 4.59
N ASN A 273 24.58 7.85 3.86
CA ASN A 273 24.32 8.09 2.43
C ASN A 273 23.57 9.40 2.15
N ALA A 274 22.66 9.85 3.04
CA ALA A 274 21.97 11.13 2.85
C ALA A 274 22.95 12.31 2.98
N ASN A 275 23.89 12.24 3.92
CA ASN A 275 24.91 13.27 4.12
C ASN A 275 25.88 13.35 2.93
N ILE A 276 26.36 12.22 2.41
CA ILE A 276 27.21 12.17 1.20
C ILE A 276 26.46 12.76 -0.01
N LYS A 277 25.20 12.38 -0.24
CA LYS A 277 24.39 12.94 -1.33
C LYS A 277 24.19 14.46 -1.19
N LYS A 278 23.95 14.96 0.03
CA LYS A 278 23.85 16.40 0.30
C LYS A 278 25.16 17.11 -0.03
N HIS A 279 26.29 16.62 0.48
CA HIS A 279 27.62 17.18 0.22
C HIS A 279 27.93 17.27 -1.29
N ASN A 280 27.79 16.15 -2.01
CA ASN A 280 28.02 16.10 -3.46
C ASN A 280 27.07 17.04 -4.24
N SER A 281 25.81 17.20 -3.79
CA SER A 281 24.85 18.13 -4.43
C SER A 281 25.24 19.61 -4.28
N VAL A 282 25.87 19.98 -3.16
CA VAL A 282 26.42 21.35 -2.96
C VAL A 282 27.62 21.57 -3.88
N ILE A 283 28.55 20.61 -3.93
CA ILE A 283 29.71 20.65 -4.84
C ILE A 283 29.27 20.75 -6.30
N LEU A 284 28.32 19.92 -6.74
CA LEU A 284 27.76 19.97 -8.11
C LEU A 284 27.11 21.32 -8.43
N ASN A 285 26.44 21.96 -7.49
CA ASN A 285 25.86 23.30 -7.69
C ASN A 285 26.94 24.39 -7.75
N ASN A 286 28.00 24.29 -6.94
CA ASN A 286 29.14 25.21 -7.00
C ASN A 286 29.90 25.07 -8.33
N ILE A 287 30.16 23.84 -8.79
CA ILE A 287 30.80 23.57 -10.09
C ILE A 287 29.93 24.12 -11.24
N LYS A 288 28.61 23.93 -11.22
CA LYS A 288 27.70 24.55 -12.21
C LYS A 288 27.78 26.08 -12.19
N LYS A 289 27.80 26.69 -11.00
CA LYS A 289 27.92 28.14 -10.84
C LYS A 289 29.27 28.65 -11.37
N TYR A 290 30.37 27.99 -11.02
CA TYR A 290 31.72 28.27 -11.54
C TYR A 290 31.72 28.22 -13.08
N ASN A 291 31.26 27.11 -13.67
CA ASN A 291 31.22 26.95 -15.13
C ASN A 291 30.35 28.03 -15.82
N SER A 292 29.23 28.46 -15.21
CA SER A 292 28.43 29.55 -15.76
C SER A 292 29.14 30.91 -15.75
N VAL A 293 29.97 31.18 -14.73
CA VAL A 293 30.77 32.42 -14.64
C VAL A 293 31.95 32.37 -15.63
N ILE A 294 32.62 31.22 -15.76
CA ILE A 294 33.66 31.02 -16.78
C ILE A 294 33.08 31.23 -18.18
N LYS A 295 31.91 30.66 -18.49
CA LYS A 295 31.24 30.90 -19.78
C LYS A 295 30.92 32.38 -20.00
N GLN A 296 30.40 33.09 -18.99
CA GLN A 296 30.16 34.54 -19.12
C GLN A 296 31.45 35.33 -19.40
N ILE A 297 32.58 34.92 -18.83
CA ILE A 297 33.90 35.52 -19.12
C ILE A 297 34.34 35.21 -20.56
N GLU A 298 34.10 33.99 -21.06
CA GLU A 298 34.39 33.61 -22.45
C GLU A 298 33.51 34.35 -23.45
N ASP A 299 32.20 34.45 -23.21
CA ASP A 299 31.25 35.20 -24.03
C ASP A 299 31.66 36.69 -24.10
N LEU A 300 31.99 37.33 -22.97
CA LEU A 300 32.50 38.72 -22.91
C LEU A 300 33.85 38.91 -23.63
N LYS A 301 34.76 37.92 -23.56
CA LYS A 301 36.01 37.92 -24.33
C LYS A 301 35.73 37.79 -25.83
N ASN A 302 34.80 36.92 -26.22
CA ASN A 302 34.42 36.69 -27.61
C ASN A 302 33.75 37.93 -28.24
N ASP A 303 32.86 38.63 -27.53
CA ASP A 303 32.31 39.92 -27.98
C ASP A 303 33.39 41.00 -28.11
N THR A 304 34.37 41.00 -27.21
CA THR A 304 35.55 41.89 -27.26
C THR A 304 36.51 41.54 -28.42
N VAL A 305 36.40 40.33 -29.00
CA VAL A 305 37.11 39.91 -30.23
C VAL A 305 36.27 40.12 -31.49
N ALA A 306 34.95 39.93 -31.43
CA ALA A 306 34.02 40.18 -32.52
C ALA A 306 33.95 41.67 -32.88
N SER A 307 33.97 42.55 -31.87
CA SER A 307 34.10 44.00 -32.04
C SER A 307 35.45 44.40 -32.67
N LYS A 308 36.57 43.76 -32.29
CA LYS A 308 37.86 43.91 -32.98
C LYS A 308 37.78 43.49 -34.46
N LYS A 309 37.09 42.40 -34.79
CA LYS A 309 36.90 41.96 -36.20
C LYS A 309 36.00 42.90 -37.01
N LYS A 310 34.88 43.38 -36.45
CA LYS A 310 33.98 44.34 -37.16
C LYS A 310 34.68 45.66 -37.54
N ASN A 311 35.71 46.08 -36.80
CA ASN A 311 36.50 47.28 -37.14
C ASN A 311 37.67 47.03 -38.11
N LYS A 312 37.90 45.79 -38.57
CA LYS A 312 38.82 45.46 -39.69
C LYS A 312 38.05 44.77 -40.83
N GLY A 313 37.01 45.44 -41.37
CA GLY A 313 36.14 44.83 -42.38
C GLY A 313 35.07 45.73 -43.02
N LYS A 314 35.44 46.92 -43.51
CA LYS A 314 34.56 47.77 -44.35
C LYS A 314 35.22 48.17 -45.69
N THR A 315 35.62 47.18 -46.48
CA THR A 315 35.75 47.35 -47.94
C THR A 315 34.42 46.95 -48.59
N SER A 316 33.89 47.83 -49.45
CA SER A 316 32.58 47.61 -50.08
C SER A 316 32.67 46.58 -51.22
N LYS A 317 31.72 45.65 -51.27
CA LYS A 317 31.46 44.82 -52.46
C LYS A 317 30.10 45.16 -53.05
N LYS A 318 30.13 45.75 -54.25
CA LYS A 318 28.96 46.03 -55.08
C LYS A 318 28.24 44.73 -55.45
N ARG A 319 26.91 44.78 -55.56
CA ARG A 319 26.12 43.76 -56.28
C ARG A 319 26.57 43.69 -57.75
N LYS A 320 26.68 42.49 -58.32
CA LYS A 320 26.35 42.21 -59.73
C LYS A 320 25.68 40.83 -59.85
N LYS A 321 24.77 40.71 -60.82
CA LYS A 321 24.16 39.46 -61.30
C LYS A 321 24.97 38.94 -62.54
N PRO A 322 24.67 37.75 -63.12
CA PRO A 322 25.72 36.83 -63.58
C PRO A 322 26.27 37.01 -65.02
N ILE A 323 27.53 36.58 -65.17
CA ILE A 323 28.15 35.76 -66.25
C ILE A 323 27.96 36.18 -67.73
N LEU A 324 29.07 36.54 -68.40
CA LEU A 324 29.64 35.81 -69.56
C LEU A 324 31.14 36.15 -69.75
N ASN A 325 31.84 35.38 -70.60
CA ASN A 325 33.28 35.51 -70.91
C ASN A 325 33.60 36.59 -71.97
N ILE A 326 34.86 37.09 -71.99
CA ILE A 326 35.80 37.03 -73.14
C ILE A 326 37.18 37.65 -72.77
N LYS A 327 38.19 37.48 -73.63
CA LYS A 327 39.64 37.63 -73.39
C LYS A 327 40.20 39.08 -73.52
N THR A 328 41.49 39.19 -73.14
CA THR A 328 42.58 40.01 -73.72
C THR A 328 42.71 41.54 -73.45
N SER A 329 43.69 41.84 -72.58
CA SER A 329 44.94 42.59 -72.92
C SER A 329 45.09 44.12 -72.72
N LYS A 330 46.32 44.47 -72.29
CA LYS A 330 47.13 45.70 -72.55
C LYS A 330 46.78 47.07 -71.91
N THR A 331 47.51 47.33 -70.81
CA THR A 331 48.40 48.51 -70.55
C THR A 331 47.93 49.98 -70.56
N LYS A 332 48.24 50.67 -69.43
CA LYS A 332 48.76 52.07 -69.32
C LYS A 332 47.79 53.23 -69.66
N GLN A 333 47.93 54.49 -69.20
CA GLN A 333 48.82 55.14 -68.20
C GLN A 333 48.21 56.50 -67.70
N ASN A 334 48.68 57.01 -66.54
CA ASN A 334 48.62 58.42 -66.07
C ASN A 334 47.19 59.02 -65.85
N ALA A 335 46.91 60.14 -65.17
CA ALA A 335 47.60 61.03 -64.20
C ALA A 335 46.49 61.60 -63.23
N ILE A 336 46.69 61.97 -61.95
CA ILE A 336 47.40 63.14 -61.35
C ILE A 336 46.87 64.49 -61.91
N PRO A 337 46.52 65.53 -61.10
CA PRO A 337 46.63 65.73 -59.64
C PRO A 337 45.22 65.65 -58.96
N ALA A 338 44.69 66.44 -57.98
CA ALA A 338 45.15 67.62 -57.24
C ALA A 338 44.48 67.88 -55.85
N LYS A 339 45.26 68.58 -55.01
CA LYS A 339 45.00 69.49 -53.85
C LYS A 339 43.59 69.74 -53.24
N ASN A 340 43.58 69.62 -51.89
CA ASN A 340 43.01 70.54 -50.88
C ASN A 340 41.48 70.48 -50.58
N ASN A 341 40.98 70.71 -49.33
CA ASN A 341 41.67 71.03 -48.06
C ASN A 341 40.86 70.68 -46.78
N VAL A 342 41.58 70.51 -45.66
CA VAL A 342 41.21 70.88 -44.26
C VAL A 342 40.16 70.07 -43.44
N LYS A 343 40.50 69.97 -42.14
CA LYS A 343 39.74 69.59 -40.91
C LYS A 343 39.35 68.13 -40.66
N THR A 344 39.96 67.62 -39.59
CA THR A 344 39.67 66.41 -38.82
C THR A 344 38.46 66.59 -37.90
N ASP A 345 37.63 65.55 -37.76
CA ASP A 345 36.69 65.39 -36.64
C ASP A 345 37.12 64.21 -35.74
N SER A 346 37.44 64.48 -34.48
CA SER A 346 38.07 63.54 -33.53
C SER A 346 37.07 62.83 -32.62
N LEU A 347 36.10 62.11 -33.19
CA LEU A 347 34.98 61.51 -32.44
C LEU A 347 34.80 60.00 -32.66
N SER A 348 35.63 59.17 -32.01
CA SER A 348 35.33 57.72 -31.82
C SER A 348 36.14 56.99 -30.75
N ILE A 349 37.41 57.36 -30.53
CA ILE A 349 38.36 56.59 -29.69
C ILE A 349 37.88 56.46 -28.23
N ALA A 350 37.44 57.56 -27.61
CA ALA A 350 37.06 57.59 -26.19
C ALA A 350 35.98 56.57 -25.81
N LYS A 351 34.97 56.34 -26.68
CA LYS A 351 33.95 55.31 -26.43
C LYS A 351 34.52 53.89 -26.50
N LEU A 352 35.43 53.60 -27.43
CA LEU A 352 36.00 52.27 -27.58
C LEU A 352 36.88 51.89 -26.38
N ASP A 353 37.71 52.80 -25.88
CA ASP A 353 38.56 52.54 -24.73
C ASP A 353 37.80 52.54 -23.40
N SER A 354 36.73 53.34 -23.29
CA SER A 354 35.76 53.22 -22.18
C SER A 354 35.12 51.84 -22.16
N ILE A 355 34.64 51.34 -23.30
CA ILE A 355 34.02 50.00 -23.41
C ILE A 355 35.05 48.88 -23.10
N LYS A 356 36.30 48.99 -23.56
CA LYS A 356 37.38 48.05 -23.15
C LYS A 356 37.57 48.05 -21.63
N LYS A 357 37.68 49.23 -21.01
CA LYS A 357 37.95 49.38 -19.57
C LYS A 357 36.77 48.90 -18.71
N ILE A 358 35.53 49.10 -19.16
CA ILE A 358 34.32 48.54 -18.54
C ILE A 358 34.32 47.01 -18.66
N ASN A 359 34.62 46.46 -19.84
CA ASN A 359 34.67 45.01 -20.05
C ASN A 359 35.81 44.34 -19.27
N SER A 360 36.99 44.96 -19.13
CA SER A 360 38.08 44.40 -18.32
C SER A 360 37.68 44.36 -16.84
N VAL A 361 37.21 45.47 -16.26
CA VAL A 361 36.75 45.50 -14.85
C VAL A 361 35.62 44.50 -14.60
N LYS A 362 34.72 44.28 -15.59
CA LYS A 362 33.68 43.25 -15.51
C LYS A 362 34.25 41.82 -15.59
N ILE A 363 35.25 41.57 -16.43
CA ILE A 363 35.96 40.28 -16.52
C ILE A 363 36.73 40.01 -15.22
N ASP A 364 37.44 41.00 -14.68
CA ASP A 364 38.28 40.87 -13.47
C ASP A 364 37.42 40.60 -12.23
N SER A 365 36.30 41.31 -12.07
CA SER A 365 35.33 41.05 -11.00
C SER A 365 34.65 39.68 -11.14
N LEU A 366 34.31 39.24 -12.36
CA LEU A 366 33.86 37.87 -12.60
C LEU A 366 34.95 36.82 -12.34
N LEU A 367 36.23 37.12 -12.59
CA LEU A 367 37.38 36.26 -12.27
C LEU A 367 37.58 36.11 -10.76
N ILE A 368 37.40 37.19 -9.99
CA ILE A 368 37.41 37.17 -8.51
C ILE A 368 36.21 36.38 -7.97
N ILE A 369 35.04 36.44 -8.63
CA ILE A 369 33.88 35.62 -8.30
C ILE A 369 34.14 34.14 -8.64
N ALA A 370 34.75 33.85 -9.79
CA ALA A 370 35.10 32.48 -10.21
C ALA A 370 36.13 31.86 -9.27
N SER A 371 37.21 32.57 -8.92
CA SER A 371 38.24 32.05 -8.00
C SER A 371 37.69 31.75 -6.61
N LYS A 372 36.80 32.62 -6.09
CA LYS A 372 36.08 32.40 -4.81
C LYS A 372 35.06 31.25 -4.85
N ILE A 373 34.65 30.77 -6.02
CA ILE A 373 33.69 29.66 -6.19
C ILE A 373 34.39 28.37 -6.66
N LYS A 374 35.67 28.44 -7.08
CA LYS A 374 36.44 27.33 -7.65
C LYS A 374 36.38 26.09 -6.75
N THR A 375 35.64 25.09 -7.20
CA THR A 375 35.38 23.84 -6.49
C THR A 375 35.90 22.71 -7.36
N ASP A 376 36.73 21.83 -6.79
CA ASP A 376 37.31 20.71 -7.54
C ASP A 376 36.34 19.51 -7.60
N SER A 377 36.30 18.83 -8.75
CA SER A 377 35.51 17.61 -8.93
C SER A 377 36.03 16.44 -8.09
N THR A 378 37.31 16.45 -7.70
CA THR A 378 37.90 15.46 -6.77
C THR A 378 37.23 15.44 -5.40
N GLN A 379 36.55 16.53 -5.00
CA GLN A 379 35.81 16.62 -3.73
C GLN A 379 34.52 15.80 -3.72
N LEU A 380 34.08 15.25 -4.87
CA LEU A 380 32.89 14.41 -4.96
C LEU A 380 33.15 13.01 -4.37
N ILE A 381 32.62 12.76 -3.18
CA ILE A 381 32.76 11.47 -2.49
C ILE A 381 31.91 10.41 -3.19
N THR A 382 32.54 9.42 -3.82
CA THR A 382 31.86 8.30 -4.49
C THR A 382 31.00 7.49 -3.50
N LEU A 383 29.73 7.23 -3.83
CA LEU A 383 28.86 6.37 -3.02
C LEU A 383 29.29 4.89 -3.13
N ASN A 384 30.13 4.45 -2.19
CA ASN A 384 30.37 3.03 -1.98
C ASN A 384 29.10 2.33 -1.47
N LYS A 385 28.66 1.25 -2.13
CA LYS A 385 27.50 0.45 -1.68
C LYS A 385 27.68 -0.13 -0.27
N LYS A 386 28.93 -0.35 0.18
CA LYS A 386 29.26 -0.70 1.58
C LYS A 386 29.07 0.44 2.60
N SER A 387 28.52 1.60 2.20
CA SER A 387 28.21 2.74 3.09
C SER A 387 26.72 2.85 3.46
N TYR A 388 25.91 1.81 3.22
CA TYR A 388 24.50 1.79 3.58
C TYR A 388 24.27 1.61 5.09
N PHE A 389 24.48 2.69 5.84
CA PHE A 389 24.06 2.80 7.24
C PHE A 389 23.04 3.92 7.41
N ASP A 390 21.86 3.58 7.93
CA ASP A 390 20.83 4.53 8.37
C ASP A 390 20.10 4.03 9.63
N VAL A 391 19.56 4.97 10.40
CA VAL A 391 18.81 4.73 11.64
C VAL A 391 17.49 5.48 11.56
N LYS A 392 16.39 4.76 11.78
CA LYS A 392 15.03 5.28 11.68
C LYS A 392 14.25 4.97 12.96
N LEU A 393 13.47 5.94 13.41
CA LEU A 393 12.41 5.74 14.40
C LEU A 393 11.09 5.57 13.65
N GLY A 394 10.34 4.54 13.98
CA GLY A 394 9.03 4.26 13.39
C GLY A 394 7.94 4.11 14.46
N HIS A 395 6.72 4.47 14.08
CA HIS A 395 5.52 4.23 14.87
C HIS A 395 4.42 3.68 13.97
N THR A 396 3.78 2.61 14.39
CA THR A 396 2.64 1.99 13.71
C THR A 396 1.44 1.98 14.66
N PHE A 397 0.41 2.74 14.31
CA PHE A 397 -0.89 2.73 14.94
C PHE A 397 -1.85 1.86 14.13
N MET A 398 -2.60 1.00 14.82
CA MET A 398 -3.78 0.32 14.27
C MET A 398 -4.90 0.36 15.31
N TYR A 399 -6.11 0.69 14.86
CA TYR A 399 -7.35 0.47 15.61
C TYR A 399 -8.34 -0.29 14.71
N GLU A 400 -8.93 -1.36 15.21
CA GLU A 400 -9.91 -2.16 14.48
C GLU A 400 -11.11 -2.50 15.37
N THR A 401 -12.32 -2.27 14.85
CA THR A 401 -13.57 -2.78 15.41
C THR A 401 -14.13 -3.86 14.50
N LYS A 402 -14.72 -4.88 15.11
CA LYS A 402 -15.49 -5.93 14.45
C LYS A 402 -16.73 -6.24 15.28
N HIS A 403 -17.85 -6.50 14.63
CA HIS A 403 -19.03 -7.05 15.29
C HIS A 403 -19.49 -8.28 14.51
N TYR A 404 -19.85 -9.33 15.24
CA TYR A 404 -20.57 -10.48 14.70
C TYR A 404 -21.98 -10.47 15.26
N ARG A 405 -22.97 -10.72 14.40
CA ARG A 405 -24.38 -10.82 14.77
C ARG A 405 -24.96 -12.09 14.17
N PHE A 406 -25.84 -12.74 14.91
CA PHE A 406 -26.63 -13.88 14.47
C PHE A 406 -28.09 -13.63 14.87
N LYS A 407 -29.03 -13.89 13.95
CA LYS A 407 -30.45 -13.59 14.14
C LYS A 407 -31.35 -14.67 13.60
N GLN A 408 -32.40 -14.99 14.34
CA GLN A 408 -33.51 -15.86 13.91
C GLN A 408 -34.82 -15.27 14.45
N ALA A 409 -35.87 -15.21 13.63
CA ALA A 409 -37.19 -14.73 14.05
C ALA A 409 -38.07 -15.85 14.64
N ALA A 410 -37.67 -17.11 14.49
CA ALA A 410 -38.11 -18.24 15.30
C ALA A 410 -36.90 -19.09 15.77
N ILE A 411 -36.99 -19.65 16.97
CA ILE A 411 -36.02 -20.62 17.48
C ILE A 411 -36.11 -21.97 16.78
N THR A 412 -35.02 -22.72 16.76
CA THR A 412 -34.93 -24.08 16.21
C THR A 412 -34.55 -25.11 17.29
N PRO A 413 -35.14 -26.32 17.29
CA PRO A 413 -34.66 -27.42 18.14
C PRO A 413 -33.19 -27.81 17.90
N ILE A 414 -32.61 -27.46 16.74
CA ILE A 414 -31.23 -27.80 16.36
C ILE A 414 -30.19 -27.18 17.30
N PHE A 415 -30.51 -26.05 17.94
CA PHE A 415 -29.63 -25.37 18.89
C PHE A 415 -30.11 -25.46 20.36
N GLY A 416 -31.06 -26.36 20.64
CA GLY A 416 -31.58 -26.59 21.99
C GLY A 416 -32.54 -25.50 22.49
N GLU A 417 -32.60 -25.33 23.81
CA GLU A 417 -33.47 -24.33 24.43
C GLU A 417 -32.91 -22.90 24.32
N ALA A 418 -33.79 -21.91 24.31
CA ALA A 418 -33.44 -20.48 24.30
C ALA A 418 -34.06 -19.70 25.48
N TYR A 419 -33.53 -18.51 25.74
CA TYR A 419 -34.09 -17.55 26.70
C TYR A 419 -35.25 -16.71 26.10
N SER A 420 -35.43 -16.75 24.78
CA SER A 420 -36.36 -15.94 23.99
C SER A 420 -36.94 -16.76 22.83
N SER A 421 -38.09 -16.36 22.28
CA SER A 421 -38.64 -16.95 21.05
C SER A 421 -38.00 -16.41 19.76
N THR A 422 -37.19 -15.37 19.88
CA THR A 422 -36.35 -14.80 18.81
C THR A 422 -34.89 -14.72 19.28
N ILE A 423 -33.95 -14.88 18.34
CA ILE A 423 -32.50 -14.84 18.60
C ILE A 423 -31.92 -13.56 18.00
N ASN A 424 -31.07 -12.85 18.74
CA ASN A 424 -30.42 -11.61 18.30
C ASN A 424 -29.04 -11.42 18.98
N ASP A 425 -28.18 -12.43 18.86
CA ASP A 425 -26.80 -12.41 19.38
C ASP A 425 -25.99 -11.23 18.80
N HIS A 426 -25.21 -10.55 19.64
CA HIS A 426 -24.27 -9.51 19.23
C HIS A 426 -22.94 -9.62 19.97
N THR A 427 -21.95 -10.22 19.32
CA THR A 427 -20.55 -10.20 19.76
C THR A 427 -19.87 -8.92 19.27
N SER A 428 -19.16 -8.21 20.15
CA SER A 428 -18.54 -6.92 19.84
C SER A 428 -17.08 -6.87 20.25
N TYR A 429 -16.18 -6.58 19.30
CA TYR A 429 -14.74 -6.60 19.52
C TYR A 429 -14.07 -5.32 19.04
N GLN A 430 -13.29 -4.68 19.90
CA GLN A 430 -12.37 -3.61 19.53
C GLN A 430 -10.95 -3.93 19.99
N LYS A 431 -9.95 -3.57 19.18
CA LYS A 431 -8.54 -3.70 19.52
C LYS A 431 -7.72 -2.49 19.05
N SER A 432 -6.66 -2.17 19.78
CA SER A 432 -5.62 -1.25 19.32
C SER A 432 -4.23 -1.88 19.39
N ASN A 433 -3.32 -1.44 18.51
CA ASN A 433 -1.91 -1.77 18.54
C ASN A 433 -1.11 -0.48 18.27
N ASN A 434 -0.28 -0.10 19.23
CA ASN A 434 0.65 1.02 19.14
C ASN A 434 2.06 0.42 19.19
N GLN A 435 2.71 0.29 18.04
CA GLN A 435 4.07 -0.25 17.93
C GLN A 435 5.08 0.85 17.69
N PHE A 436 6.00 1.05 18.63
CA PHE A 436 7.20 1.86 18.42
C PHE A 436 8.36 0.96 18.01
N HIS A 437 9.18 1.40 17.06
CA HIS A 437 10.34 0.63 16.64
C HIS A 437 11.56 1.48 16.26
N LEU A 438 12.74 0.95 16.56
CA LEU A 438 14.03 1.45 16.12
C LEU A 438 14.57 0.53 15.03
N GLN A 439 14.64 1.02 13.79
CA GLN A 439 15.25 0.31 12.68
C GLN A 439 16.69 0.81 12.47
N ILE A 440 17.66 -0.10 12.55
CA ILE A 440 19.07 0.10 12.19
C ILE A 440 19.33 -0.69 10.92
N ASN A 441 19.73 0.00 9.85
CA ASN A 441 20.19 -0.63 8.62
C ASN A 441 21.72 -0.56 8.54
N SER A 442 22.34 -1.67 8.17
CA SER A 442 23.78 -1.87 8.18
C SER A 442 24.22 -2.74 7.01
N PRO A 443 25.38 -2.47 6.37
CA PRO A 443 25.89 -3.31 5.28
C PRO A 443 26.49 -4.63 5.80
N TYR A 444 26.69 -4.76 7.12
CA TYR A 444 27.31 -5.91 7.77
C TYR A 444 26.29 -6.81 8.48
N THR A 445 25.26 -6.22 9.08
CA THR A 445 24.24 -6.91 9.89
C THR A 445 22.84 -6.89 9.27
N GLY A 446 22.64 -6.24 8.12
CA GLY A 446 21.35 -6.16 7.45
C GLY A 446 20.40 -5.09 8.03
N GLU A 447 19.09 -5.34 7.89
CA GLU A 447 18.03 -4.59 8.57
C GLU A 447 17.76 -5.27 9.92
N LEU A 448 17.97 -4.54 11.03
CA LEU A 448 17.54 -4.93 12.37
C LEU A 448 16.50 -3.91 12.85
N LYS A 449 15.29 -4.37 13.20
CA LYS A 449 14.23 -3.55 13.77
C LYS A 449 13.90 -4.07 15.16
N VAL A 450 14.26 -3.35 16.22
CA VAL A 450 13.78 -3.62 17.57
C VAL A 450 12.44 -2.93 17.76
N LYS A 451 11.44 -3.64 18.28
CA LYS A 451 10.03 -3.20 18.38
C LYS A 451 9.47 -3.41 19.78
N ALA A 452 8.61 -2.49 20.21
CA ALA A 452 7.77 -2.60 21.39
C ALA A 452 6.33 -2.25 21.00
N THR A 453 5.39 -3.14 21.31
CA THR A 453 3.96 -3.00 21.03
C THR A 453 3.19 -2.87 22.34
N TYR A 454 2.36 -1.83 22.44
CA TYR A 454 1.24 -1.79 23.39
C TYR A 454 -0.03 -2.21 22.65
N PHE A 455 -0.58 -3.35 23.02
CA PHE A 455 -1.84 -3.90 22.51
C PHE A 455 -2.94 -3.67 23.55
N THR A 456 -4.15 -3.36 23.10
CA THR A 456 -5.35 -3.33 23.96
C THR A 456 -6.50 -4.03 23.27
N TYR A 457 -7.40 -4.64 24.04
CA TYR A 457 -8.59 -5.31 23.53
C TYR A 457 -9.80 -5.10 24.46
N ASN A 458 -10.98 -5.16 23.85
CA ASN A 458 -12.27 -5.21 24.52
C ASN A 458 -13.19 -6.10 23.66
N TYR A 459 -13.40 -7.33 24.10
CA TYR A 459 -14.30 -8.31 23.51
C TYR A 459 -15.51 -8.43 24.45
N HIS A 460 -16.71 -8.09 24.00
CA HIS A 460 -17.85 -7.88 24.89
C HIS A 460 -19.21 -8.20 24.27
N TYR A 461 -20.16 -8.42 25.18
CA TYR A 461 -21.60 -8.55 24.99
C TYR A 461 -22.31 -7.37 25.68
N ASN A 462 -23.60 -7.49 25.96
CA ASN A 462 -24.41 -6.48 26.66
C ASN A 462 -25.03 -7.03 27.97
N SER A 463 -24.59 -8.21 28.41
CA SER A 463 -25.29 -9.07 29.37
C SER A 463 -24.30 -9.83 30.27
N ILE A 464 -24.62 -9.93 31.56
CA ILE A 464 -23.94 -10.83 32.52
C ILE A 464 -24.93 -11.95 32.83
N LEU A 465 -24.48 -13.21 32.75
CA LEU A 465 -25.33 -14.38 32.99
C LEU A 465 -24.97 -15.02 34.32
N TYR A 466 -26.00 -15.30 35.14
CA TYR A 466 -25.85 -15.92 36.45
C TYR A 466 -26.46 -17.33 36.40
N TYR A 467 -25.67 -18.32 36.78
CA TYR A 467 -26.07 -19.71 36.99
C TYR A 467 -25.70 -20.10 38.42
N ASP A 468 -26.36 -21.11 39.00
CA ASP A 468 -26.16 -21.50 40.40
C ASP A 468 -24.69 -21.79 40.77
N ASN A 469 -23.90 -22.28 39.80
CA ASN A 469 -22.50 -22.66 39.96
C ASN A 469 -21.49 -21.67 39.33
N GLN A 470 -21.91 -20.70 38.52
CA GLN A 470 -20.99 -19.81 37.79
C GLN A 470 -21.62 -18.48 37.34
N THR A 471 -20.79 -17.45 37.18
CA THR A 471 -21.18 -16.17 36.54
C THR A 471 -20.35 -15.96 35.28
N ILE A 472 -21.01 -15.72 34.14
CA ILE A 472 -20.38 -15.42 32.86
C ILE A 472 -20.36 -13.89 32.68
N SER A 473 -19.14 -13.34 32.53
CA SER A 473 -18.87 -11.91 32.36
C SER A 473 -19.42 -11.38 31.04
N ASP A 474 -19.78 -10.09 31.02
CA ASP A 474 -20.15 -9.38 29.78
C ASP A 474 -18.93 -8.97 28.92
N LYS A 475 -17.68 -9.11 29.42
CA LYS A 475 -16.47 -8.87 28.60
C LYS A 475 -15.20 -9.60 29.03
N LEU A 476 -14.33 -9.80 28.04
CA LEU A 476 -12.88 -9.92 28.19
C LEU A 476 -12.24 -8.60 27.73
N LYS A 477 -11.65 -7.83 28.64
CA LYS A 477 -11.04 -6.53 28.37
C LYS A 477 -9.69 -6.43 29.07
N GLY A 478 -8.66 -6.02 28.33
CA GLY A 478 -7.30 -5.97 28.86
C GLY A 478 -6.29 -5.29 27.94
N ASN A 479 -5.02 -5.41 28.30
CA ASN A 479 -3.88 -4.96 27.52
C ASN A 479 -2.75 -6.00 27.49
N ALA A 480 -1.76 -5.76 26.65
CA ALA A 480 -0.52 -6.52 26.61
C ALA A 480 0.63 -5.64 26.12
N ILE A 481 1.77 -5.68 26.80
CA ILE A 481 3.03 -5.12 26.32
C ILE A 481 3.87 -6.26 25.77
N ALA A 482 4.23 -6.16 24.49
CA ALA A 482 5.11 -7.09 23.81
C ALA A 482 6.39 -6.39 23.35
N VAL A 483 7.52 -7.10 23.42
CA VAL A 483 8.82 -6.67 22.89
C VAL A 483 9.34 -7.70 21.89
N GLY A 484 10.14 -7.25 20.93
CA GLY A 484 10.70 -8.15 19.93
C GLY A 484 11.70 -7.50 18.99
N ALA A 485 12.17 -8.28 18.01
CA ALA A 485 13.01 -7.81 16.93
C ALA A 485 12.72 -8.54 15.62
N ASP A 486 12.60 -7.78 14.53
CA ASP A 486 12.71 -8.30 13.16
C ASP A 486 14.16 -8.15 12.69
N TRP A 487 14.69 -9.17 12.02
CA TRP A 487 16.01 -9.17 11.41
C TRP A 487 15.94 -9.68 9.98
N LYS A 488 16.55 -8.97 9.03
CA LYS A 488 16.61 -9.36 7.61
C LYS A 488 18.01 -9.10 7.06
N MET A 489 18.68 -10.14 6.60
CA MET A 489 20.02 -10.03 6.01
C MET A 489 20.11 -10.71 4.65
N LYS A 490 20.78 -10.07 3.69
CA LYS A 490 21.04 -10.64 2.36
C LYS A 490 22.54 -10.84 2.12
N LEU A 491 22.97 -12.10 2.13
CA LEU A 491 24.33 -12.52 1.80
C LEU A 491 24.37 -13.04 0.36
N GLY A 492 24.53 -12.13 -0.61
CA GLY A 492 24.64 -12.46 -2.04
C GLY A 492 23.36 -13.08 -2.62
N LYS A 493 23.29 -14.41 -2.63
CA LYS A 493 22.13 -15.21 -3.09
C LYS A 493 21.34 -15.84 -1.95
N ILE A 494 21.82 -15.72 -0.70
CA ILE A 494 21.13 -16.14 0.52
C ILE A 494 20.37 -14.93 1.10
N TYR A 495 19.14 -15.17 1.52
CA TYR A 495 18.25 -14.26 2.21
C TYR A 495 17.89 -14.90 3.55
N LEU A 496 18.21 -14.26 4.66
CA LEU A 496 17.88 -14.69 6.01
C LEU A 496 16.85 -13.71 6.58
N ASN A 497 15.78 -14.23 7.18
CA ASN A 497 14.82 -13.44 7.93
C ASN A 497 14.55 -14.12 9.27
N ALA A 498 14.47 -13.33 10.34
CA ALA A 498 13.96 -13.76 11.64
C ALA A 498 13.00 -12.70 12.20
N ASP A 499 11.99 -13.14 12.94
CA ASP A 499 11.13 -12.33 13.81
C ASP A 499 11.04 -13.07 15.15
N ALA A 500 11.42 -12.40 16.24
CA ALA A 500 11.25 -12.91 17.59
C ALA A 500 10.48 -11.87 18.40
N SER A 501 9.37 -12.26 19.01
CA SER A 501 8.50 -11.39 19.82
C SER A 501 7.96 -12.14 21.04
N SER A 502 7.86 -11.49 22.19
CA SER A 502 7.22 -12.03 23.40
C SER A 502 6.35 -10.97 24.06
N ILE A 503 5.18 -11.37 24.56
CA ILE A 503 4.47 -10.60 25.58
C ILE A 503 5.29 -10.68 26.88
N ILE A 504 5.37 -9.57 27.62
CA ILE A 504 6.17 -9.46 28.85
C ILE A 504 5.37 -8.98 30.07
N THR A 505 4.20 -8.38 29.87
CA THR A 505 3.25 -8.01 30.92
C THR A 505 1.88 -7.66 30.31
N GLY A 506 0.81 -7.75 31.11
CA GLY A 506 -0.58 -7.57 30.70
C GLY A 506 -1.43 -8.83 30.92
N ASP A 507 -2.67 -8.79 30.42
CA ASP A 507 -3.71 -9.80 30.65
C ASP A 507 -3.64 -11.00 29.67
N LEU A 508 -2.70 -10.97 28.73
CA LEU A 508 -2.44 -12.02 27.75
C LEU A 508 -1.01 -12.53 27.89
N THR A 509 -0.75 -13.77 27.46
CA THR A 509 0.61 -14.33 27.39
C THR A 509 0.88 -14.94 26.01
N GLY A 510 2.16 -15.04 25.66
CA GLY A 510 2.56 -15.65 24.39
C GLY A 510 3.93 -15.20 23.90
N SER A 511 4.49 -15.97 22.99
CA SER A 511 5.73 -15.68 22.27
C SER A 511 5.70 -16.25 20.84
N SER A 512 6.52 -15.70 19.96
CA SER A 512 6.57 -16.05 18.53
C SER A 512 8.00 -15.90 18.03
N ILE A 513 8.62 -17.00 17.62
CA ILE A 513 9.93 -17.04 16.96
C ILE A 513 9.75 -17.65 15.55
N LYS A 514 9.93 -16.84 14.53
CA LYS A 514 9.80 -17.20 13.10
C LYS A 514 11.13 -16.99 12.42
N ALA A 515 11.68 -18.02 11.78
CA ALA A 515 12.94 -17.96 11.06
C ALA A 515 12.80 -18.55 9.65
N ASN A 516 13.47 -17.96 8.66
CA ASN A 516 13.62 -18.59 7.34
C ASN A 516 14.92 -18.21 6.64
N ALA A 517 15.48 -19.19 5.94
CA ALA A 517 16.67 -19.07 5.11
C ALA A 517 16.32 -19.47 3.68
N MET A 518 16.41 -18.52 2.75
CA MET A 518 16.10 -18.70 1.33
C MET A 518 17.34 -18.49 0.46
N PHE A 519 17.79 -19.54 -0.23
CA PHE A 519 18.75 -19.44 -1.32
C PHE A 519 18.03 -19.24 -2.65
N LYS A 520 18.49 -18.30 -3.48
CA LYS A 520 17.91 -18.02 -4.81
C LYS A 520 18.98 -18.02 -5.90
N LYS A 521 18.96 -19.04 -6.77
CA LYS A 521 19.77 -19.12 -8.00
C LYS A 521 19.10 -18.27 -9.08
N ASP A 522 19.22 -16.96 -8.94
CA ASP A 522 18.82 -15.96 -9.93
C ASP A 522 17.33 -16.09 -10.30
N SER A 523 16.97 -16.35 -11.56
CA SER A 523 15.60 -16.65 -11.99
C SER A 523 15.34 -18.14 -12.24
N ILE A 524 16.28 -19.02 -11.87
CA ILE A 524 16.23 -20.47 -12.18
C ILE A 524 15.45 -21.22 -11.09
N TYR A 525 15.87 -21.10 -9.83
CA TYR A 525 15.17 -21.71 -8.69
C TYR A 525 15.41 -20.97 -7.38
N SER A 526 14.56 -21.26 -6.38
CA SER A 526 14.81 -20.90 -4.98
C SER A 526 14.48 -22.06 -4.05
N VAL A 527 15.28 -22.22 -2.99
CA VAL A 527 15.04 -23.15 -1.88
C VAL A 527 14.88 -22.32 -0.61
N LYS A 528 13.81 -22.54 0.15
CA LYS A 528 13.53 -21.86 1.42
C LYS A 528 13.32 -22.90 2.52
N GLY A 529 14.21 -22.95 3.49
CA GLY A 529 13.93 -23.57 4.79
C GLY A 529 13.25 -22.56 5.72
N PHE A 530 12.32 -23.01 6.56
CA PHE A 530 11.64 -22.17 7.54
C PHE A 530 11.27 -22.94 8.80
N ALA A 531 11.21 -22.23 9.93
CA ALA A 531 10.73 -22.72 11.21
C ALA A 531 9.92 -21.61 11.91
N GLU A 532 8.93 -22.01 12.70
CA GLU A 532 8.04 -21.12 13.45
C GLU A 532 7.65 -21.81 14.76
N LEU A 533 7.89 -21.13 15.88
CA LEU A 533 7.50 -21.54 17.23
C LEU A 533 6.60 -20.43 17.78
N THR A 534 5.31 -20.71 17.98
CA THR A 534 4.34 -19.72 18.47
C THR A 534 3.56 -20.29 19.65
N SER A 535 3.60 -19.60 20.79
CA SER A 535 2.69 -19.79 21.92
C SER A 535 1.76 -18.58 21.97
N LYS A 536 0.44 -18.79 21.98
CA LYS A 536 -0.55 -17.70 22.02
C LYS A 536 -1.77 -18.09 22.86
N THR A 537 -2.38 -17.10 23.51
CA THR A 537 -3.72 -17.27 24.09
C THR A 537 -4.75 -17.60 23.00
N PRO A 538 -5.75 -18.48 23.24
CA PRO A 538 -6.76 -18.85 22.25
C PRO A 538 -7.62 -17.69 21.73
N ASP A 539 -8.30 -17.89 20.58
CA ASP A 539 -9.24 -16.92 19.99
C ASP A 539 -10.39 -16.61 20.97
N PHE A 540 -10.80 -15.34 21.09
CA PHE A 540 -11.65 -14.90 22.21
C PHE A 540 -13.02 -15.59 22.29
N ASN A 541 -13.58 -16.08 21.19
CA ASN A 541 -14.84 -16.81 21.19
C ASN A 541 -14.77 -18.20 21.84
N THR A 542 -13.56 -18.76 22.03
CA THR A 542 -13.38 -20.00 22.82
C THR A 542 -13.27 -19.71 24.32
N LEU A 543 -12.85 -18.50 24.68
CA LEU A 543 -12.66 -18.06 26.07
C LEU A 543 -13.89 -17.38 26.67
N LEU A 544 -14.71 -16.71 25.86
CA LEU A 544 -16.00 -16.16 26.26
C LEU A 544 -16.94 -16.19 25.06
N TYR A 545 -18.16 -16.71 25.25
CA TYR A 545 -19.25 -16.55 24.28
C TYR A 545 -20.58 -16.44 25.00
N GLN A 546 -21.52 -15.70 24.40
CA GLN A 546 -22.91 -15.64 24.85
C GLN A 546 -23.85 -15.69 23.64
N SER A 547 -25.01 -16.32 23.84
CA SER A 547 -26.08 -16.46 22.86
C SER A 547 -27.44 -16.55 23.57
N ASP A 548 -28.51 -16.14 22.88
CA ASP A 548 -29.88 -16.33 23.35
C ASP A 548 -30.25 -17.84 23.47
N TYR A 549 -29.50 -18.75 22.84
CA TYR A 549 -29.57 -20.20 23.11
C TYR A 549 -28.79 -20.58 24.37
N LYS A 550 -29.45 -21.27 25.30
CA LYS A 550 -28.92 -21.59 26.65
C LYS A 550 -27.61 -22.36 26.59
N ASP A 551 -27.52 -23.36 25.72
CA ASP A 551 -26.35 -24.22 25.53
C ASP A 551 -25.09 -23.50 25.01
N TYR A 552 -25.25 -22.33 24.41
CA TYR A 552 -24.16 -21.58 23.75
C TYR A 552 -23.71 -20.38 24.59
N ASN A 553 -23.44 -20.63 25.86
CA ASN A 553 -22.93 -19.65 26.83
C ASN A 553 -21.78 -20.27 27.64
N TRP A 554 -20.57 -19.72 27.55
CA TRP A 554 -19.40 -20.21 28.28
C TRP A 554 -18.40 -19.11 28.63
N GLN A 555 -17.63 -19.33 29.69
CA GLN A 555 -16.41 -18.58 29.97
C GLN A 555 -15.31 -19.56 30.44
N ASN A 556 -14.27 -19.70 29.62
CA ASN A 556 -13.22 -20.71 29.79
C ASN A 556 -11.86 -20.08 30.12
N ASN A 557 -11.01 -20.84 30.82
CA ASN A 557 -9.64 -20.46 31.15
C ASN A 557 -8.65 -21.49 30.59
N PHE A 558 -8.56 -21.56 29.27
CA PHE A 558 -7.69 -22.51 28.57
C PHE A 558 -6.21 -22.07 28.59
N ASN A 559 -5.31 -23.06 28.48
CA ASN A 559 -3.89 -22.82 28.27
C ASN A 559 -3.63 -22.18 26.89
N ASN A 560 -2.45 -21.57 26.71
CA ASN A 560 -2.02 -21.14 25.39
C ASN A 560 -1.90 -22.32 24.42
N GLU A 561 -2.34 -22.10 23.17
CA GLU A 561 -2.02 -22.96 22.03
C GLU A 561 -0.53 -22.85 21.73
N ASN A 562 0.17 -23.98 21.58
CA ASN A 562 1.58 -24.02 21.22
C ASN A 562 1.75 -24.69 19.85
N ILE A 563 2.30 -23.97 18.89
CA ILE A 563 2.44 -24.38 17.49
C ILE A 563 3.93 -24.40 17.14
N SER A 564 4.46 -25.58 16.82
CA SER A 564 5.83 -25.79 16.39
C SER A 564 5.87 -26.32 14.97
N LEU A 565 6.33 -25.50 14.04
CA LEU A 565 6.35 -25.74 12.60
C LEU A 565 7.79 -25.74 12.07
N VAL A 566 8.13 -26.73 11.24
CA VAL A 566 9.36 -26.74 10.43
C VAL A 566 9.02 -27.18 9.02
N GLY A 567 9.64 -26.57 8.01
CA GLY A 567 9.42 -26.98 6.62
C GLY A 567 10.42 -26.45 5.60
N ILE A 568 10.28 -26.97 4.38
CA ILE A 568 11.10 -26.65 3.22
C ILE A 568 10.22 -26.41 1.99
N GLU A 569 10.60 -25.44 1.18
CA GLU A 569 9.88 -25.00 -0.01
C GLU A 569 10.86 -24.82 -1.18
N PHE A 570 10.72 -25.64 -2.22
CA PHE A 570 11.46 -25.56 -3.48
C PHE A 570 10.58 -24.91 -4.55
N LYS A 571 11.10 -23.93 -5.30
CA LYS A 571 10.39 -23.29 -6.43
C LYS A 571 11.23 -23.30 -7.68
N TYR A 572 10.68 -23.82 -8.77
CA TYR A 572 11.21 -23.73 -10.12
C TYR A 572 10.18 -22.99 -11.00
N PRO A 573 10.38 -21.68 -11.31
CA PRO A 573 9.31 -20.83 -11.84
C PRO A 573 8.66 -21.26 -13.17
N LYS A 574 9.24 -22.22 -13.90
CA LYS A 574 8.66 -22.79 -15.11
C LYS A 574 7.69 -23.95 -14.85
N TRP A 575 7.83 -24.69 -13.76
CA TRP A 575 7.06 -25.92 -13.49
C TRP A 575 6.18 -25.82 -12.24
N GLY A 576 6.63 -25.14 -11.19
CA GLY A 576 5.83 -24.97 -9.96
C GLY A 576 6.65 -24.83 -8.68
N SER A 577 6.03 -25.22 -7.57
CA SER A 577 6.67 -25.25 -6.25
C SER A 577 6.24 -26.47 -5.45
N ILE A 578 7.21 -27.14 -4.83
CA ILE A 578 6.99 -28.26 -3.90
C ILE A 578 7.27 -27.75 -2.50
N LYS A 579 6.34 -27.99 -1.56
CA LYS A 579 6.45 -27.58 -0.16
C LYS A 579 6.18 -28.81 0.72
N ALA A 580 7.03 -29.04 1.70
CA ALA A 580 6.82 -30.00 2.77
C ALA A 580 6.96 -29.29 4.12
N SER A 581 6.10 -29.61 5.08
CA SER A 581 6.14 -29.04 6.42
C SER A 581 5.54 -30.00 7.44
N TYR A 582 6.21 -30.11 8.58
CA TYR A 582 5.74 -30.81 9.77
C TYR A 582 5.27 -29.77 10.79
N ASN A 583 4.11 -30.02 11.41
CA ASN A 583 3.55 -29.19 12.47
C ASN A 583 3.31 -30.10 13.69
N LEU A 584 3.78 -29.70 14.85
CA LEU A 584 3.37 -30.20 16.16
C LEU A 584 2.50 -29.10 16.81
N ILE A 585 1.38 -29.49 17.42
CA ILE A 585 0.44 -28.54 18.03
C ILE A 585 -0.05 -29.11 19.36
N ASP A 586 0.21 -28.38 20.44
CA ASP A 586 -0.19 -28.73 21.80
C ASP A 586 -1.23 -27.71 22.31
N ASN A 587 -2.21 -28.17 23.10
CA ASN A 587 -3.35 -27.37 23.59
C ASN A 587 -4.14 -26.65 22.47
N TYR A 588 -4.37 -27.31 21.33
CA TYR A 588 -5.21 -26.73 20.26
C TYR A 588 -6.66 -26.59 20.73
N THR A 589 -7.25 -25.40 20.58
CA THR A 589 -8.65 -25.15 20.97
C THR A 589 -9.55 -25.28 19.75
N TYR A 590 -10.58 -26.12 19.83
CA TYR A 590 -11.45 -26.45 18.70
C TYR A 590 -12.89 -26.68 19.17
N PHE A 591 -13.86 -26.47 18.28
CA PHE A 591 -15.25 -26.78 18.58
C PHE A 591 -15.53 -28.26 18.31
N ASP A 592 -16.14 -28.93 19.27
CA ASP A 592 -16.50 -30.34 19.22
C ASP A 592 -17.75 -30.60 18.34
N GLU A 593 -18.23 -31.85 18.33
CA GLU A 593 -19.45 -32.24 17.62
C GLU A 593 -20.72 -31.56 18.16
N ASN A 594 -20.72 -31.14 19.43
CA ASN A 594 -21.78 -30.34 20.07
C ASN A 594 -21.60 -28.82 19.83
N SER A 595 -20.60 -28.42 19.04
CA SER A 595 -20.22 -27.03 18.78
C SER A 595 -19.83 -26.22 20.04
N LYS A 596 -19.21 -26.88 21.03
CA LYS A 596 -18.65 -26.28 22.26
C LYS A 596 -17.11 -26.36 22.24
N PRO A 597 -16.38 -25.38 22.83
CA PRO A 597 -14.93 -25.22 22.68
C PRO A 597 -14.05 -25.98 23.69
#